data_AF-A0A8X6RNB1-F1
#
_entry.id   AF-A0A8X6RNB1-F1
#
_cell.length_a   1.000
_cell.length_b   1.000
_cell.length_c   1.000
_cell.angle_alpha   90.00
_cell.angle_beta   90.00
_cell.angle_gamma   90.00
#
_symmetry.space_group_name_H-M   'P 1'
#
loop_
_entity.id
_entity.type
_entity.pdbx_description
1 polymer ?
#
loop_
_entity_poly.entity_id
_entity_poly.type
_entity_poly.pdbx_seq_one_letter_code
_entity_poly.pdbx_strand_id
1 'polypeptide(L)'
;MQDGATSHTANPVKAFLIQTFGEDRIVSRRCRYPWTPRFLDLTPADFWLWGYLKSRVYLSGPSSLLELKDAIRREVSSIHPDMLHSGIA
;
A
#
# COMPACT_ATOMS: atom_id res chain seq x y z
N MET A 1 2.34 1.43 -5.03
CA MET A 1 2.89 0.09 -5.34
C MET A 1 2.01 -0.92 -4.62
N GLN A 2 1.53 -1.96 -5.31
CA GLN A 2 0.72 -3.04 -4.72
C GLN A 2 1.58 -4.30 -4.60
N ASP A 3 1.20 -5.23 -3.73
CA ASP A 3 1.89 -6.50 -3.55
C ASP A 3 1.45 -7.56 -4.58
N GLY A 4 2.04 -8.75 -4.49
CA GLY A 4 1.76 -9.89 -5.37
C GLY A 4 0.53 -10.72 -4.99
N ALA A 5 -0.39 -10.21 -4.15
CA ALA A 5 -1.56 -10.97 -3.69
C ALA A 5 -2.41 -11.50 -4.87
N THR A 6 -3.09 -12.64 -4.66
CA THR A 6 -3.87 -13.30 -5.72
C THR A 6 -4.96 -12.39 -6.31
N SER A 7 -5.61 -11.58 -5.48
CA SER A 7 -6.60 -10.59 -5.92
C SER A 7 -5.98 -9.52 -6.82
N HIS A 8 -4.77 -9.06 -6.53
CA HIS A 8 -4.06 -8.01 -7.29
C HIS A 8 -3.45 -8.51 -8.60
N THR A 9 -3.24 -9.82 -8.72
CA THR A 9 -2.62 -10.46 -9.90
C THR A 9 -3.62 -11.21 -10.78
N ALA A 10 -4.92 -11.16 -10.44
CA ALA A 10 -5.99 -11.80 -11.20
C ALA A 10 -6.12 -11.21 -12.62
N ASN A 11 -6.50 -12.04 -13.60
CA ASN A 11 -6.60 -11.61 -14.99
C ASN A 11 -7.53 -10.41 -15.22
N PRO A 12 -8.73 -10.31 -14.60
CA PRO A 12 -9.58 -9.14 -14.77
C PRO A 12 -8.93 -7.85 -14.28
N VAL A 13 -8.24 -7.90 -13.14
CA VAL A 13 -7.52 -6.76 -12.57
C VAL A 13 -6.37 -6.35 -13.47
N LYS A 14 -5.58 -7.31 -13.96
CA LYS A 14 -4.50 -7.03 -14.92
C LYS A 14 -5.02 -6.39 -16.21
N ALA A 15 -6.09 -6.91 -16.79
CA ALA A 15 -6.67 -6.37 -18.02
C ALA A 15 -7.10 -4.91 -17.82
N PHE A 16 -7.78 -4.62 -16.70
CA PHE A 16 -8.15 -3.26 -16.33
C PHE A 16 -6.93 -2.34 -16.17
N LEU A 17 -5.88 -2.80 -15.50
CA LEU A 17 -4.66 -2.01 -15.29
C LEU A 17 -3.90 -1.75 -16.59
N ILE A 18 -3.80 -2.74 -17.48
CA ILE A 18 -3.20 -2.59 -18.82
C ILE A 18 -4.00 -1.56 -19.62
N GLN A 19 -5.33 -1.64 -19.60
CA GLN A 19 -6.19 -0.68 -20.30
C GLN A 19 -6.02 0.74 -19.76
N THR A 20 -5.85 0.89 -18.45
CA THR A 20 -5.79 2.19 -17.77
C THR A 20 -4.42 2.87 -17.90
N PHE A 21 -3.34 2.09 -17.77
CA PHE A 21 -1.98 2.63 -17.62
C PHE A 21 -1.02 2.21 -18.73
N GLY A 22 -1.40 1.24 -19.57
CA GLY A 22 -0.53 0.62 -20.55
C GLY A 22 0.33 -0.50 -19.95
N GLU A 23 0.68 -1.48 -20.78
CA GLU A 23 1.44 -2.66 -20.35
C GLU A 23 2.83 -2.32 -19.79
N ASP A 24 3.45 -1.25 -20.31
CA ASP A 24 4.80 -0.83 -19.91
C ASP A 24 4.88 -0.12 -18.55
N ARG A 25 3.73 0.18 -17.94
CA ARG A 25 3.65 0.90 -16.66
C ARG A 25 3.17 0.02 -15.52
N ILE A 26 2.99 -1.28 -15.75
CA ILE A 26 2.47 -2.21 -14.74
C ILE A 26 3.51 -3.27 -14.39
N VAL A 27 3.57 -3.61 -13.11
CA VAL A 27 4.32 -4.76 -12.60
C VAL A 27 3.32 -5.75 -12.01
N SER A 28 3.22 -6.94 -12.59
CA SER A 28 2.27 -7.97 -12.13
C SER A 28 2.68 -9.37 -12.61
N ARG A 29 2.07 -10.42 -12.07
CA ARG A 29 2.36 -11.80 -12.51
C ARG A 29 1.98 -12.00 -13.97
N ARG A 30 2.94 -12.54 -14.73
CA ARG A 30 2.80 -12.84 -16.18
C ARG A 30 2.52 -11.58 -17.01
N CYS A 31 3.14 -10.46 -16.64
CA CYS A 31 3.23 -9.23 -17.44
C CYS A 31 4.68 -9.03 -17.89
N ARG A 32 4.89 -8.07 -18.80
CA ARG A 32 6.22 -7.68 -19.30
C ARG A 32 7.24 -7.45 -18.17
N TYR A 33 6.81 -6.80 -17.09
CA TYR A 33 7.59 -6.63 -15.87
C TYR A 33 7.00 -7.52 -14.75
N PRO A 34 7.54 -8.73 -14.52
CA PRO A 34 6.99 -9.65 -13.55
C PRO A 34 7.33 -9.25 -12.11
N TRP A 35 6.39 -9.50 -11.19
CA TRP A 35 6.65 -9.38 -9.75
C TRP A 35 7.67 -10.43 -9.29
N THR A 36 8.70 -10.03 -8.54
CA THR A 36 9.67 -10.96 -7.96
C THR A 36 9.09 -11.60 -6.69
N PRO A 37 9.26 -12.92 -6.45
CA PRO A 37 8.62 -13.64 -5.34
C PRO A 37 8.99 -13.19 -3.91
N ARG A 38 9.96 -12.28 -3.75
CA ARG A 38 10.56 -11.92 -2.45
C ARG A 38 10.48 -10.43 -2.09
N PHE A 39 9.72 -9.63 -2.84
CA PHE A 39 9.58 -8.18 -2.60
C PHE A 39 8.29 -7.83 -1.84
N LEU A 40 7.96 -8.60 -0.80
CA LEU A 40 6.83 -8.30 0.09
C LEU A 40 7.12 -7.12 1.02
N ASP A 41 8.39 -6.86 1.34
CA ASP A 41 8.78 -5.88 2.36
C ASP A 41 9.17 -4.50 1.80
N LEU A 42 9.05 -4.28 0.49
CA LEU A 42 9.54 -3.06 -0.16
C LEU A 42 8.44 -2.14 -0.68
N THR A 43 7.17 -2.43 -0.39
CA THR A 43 6.17 -1.37 -0.56
C THR A 43 6.37 -0.36 0.57
N PRO A 44 6.43 0.95 0.29
CA PRO A 44 6.53 1.97 1.35
C PRO A 44 5.40 1.88 2.38
N ALA A 45 4.27 1.29 1.98
CA ALA A 45 3.14 1.05 2.85
C ALA A 45 3.44 -0.04 3.91
N ASP A 46 3.97 -1.19 3.47
CA ASP A 46 4.29 -2.32 4.35
C ASP A 46 5.53 -2.06 5.20
N PHE A 47 6.54 -1.39 4.65
CA PHE A 47 7.77 -1.05 5.37
C PHE A 47 7.55 0.00 6.46
N TRP A 48 6.78 1.05 6.17
CA TRP A 48 6.71 2.23 7.05
C TRP A 48 5.28 2.57 7.47
N LEU A 49 4.38 2.79 6.51
CA LEU A 49 3.06 3.40 6.78
C LEU A 49 2.23 2.57 7.77
N TRP A 50 2.10 1.26 7.54
CA TRP A 50 1.25 0.41 8.37
C TRP A 50 1.80 0.25 9.79
N GLY A 51 3.13 0.20 9.96
CA GLY A 51 3.77 0.21 11.27
C GLY A 51 3.52 1.52 12.01
N TYR A 52 3.76 2.65 11.33
CA TYR A 52 3.52 3.99 11.86
C TYR A 52 2.06 4.19 12.29
N LEU A 53 1.10 3.95 11.38
CA LEU A 53 -0.32 4.14 11.67
C LEU A 53 -0.80 3.25 12.81
N LYS A 54 -0.40 1.97 12.85
CA LYS A 54 -0.77 1.09 13.97
C LYS A 54 -0.26 1.65 15.30
N SER A 55 0.99 2.11 15.36
CA SER A 55 1.57 2.65 16.60
C SER A 55 0.86 3.91 17.11
N ARG A 56 0.18 4.66 16.22
CA ARG A 56 -0.49 5.92 16.55
C ARG A 56 -1.99 5.74 16.80
N VAL A 57 -2.67 5.03 15.91
CA VAL A 57 -4.13 4.81 15.95
C VAL A 57 -4.54 4.03 17.19
N TYR A 58 -3.73 3.07 17.63
CA TYR A 58 -4.06 2.28 18.82
C TYR A 58 -3.80 3.02 20.15
N LEU A 59 -3.10 4.17 20.16
CA LEU A 59 -2.94 4.99 21.36
C LEU A 59 -4.28 5.58 21.83
N SER A 60 -5.19 5.90 20.90
CA SER A 60 -6.51 6.44 21.25
C SER A 60 -7.52 5.38 21.67
N GLY A 61 -7.18 4.09 21.62
CA GLY A 61 -8.05 2.99 22.01
C GLY A 61 -9.43 2.99 21.32
N PRO A 62 -9.52 3.07 19.98
CA PRO A 62 -10.81 3.12 19.30
C PRO A 62 -11.62 1.84 19.57
N SER A 63 -12.87 2.02 20.00
CA SER A 63 -13.80 0.96 20.40
C SER A 63 -14.89 0.70 19.37
N SER A 64 -15.01 1.56 18.36
CA SER A 64 -15.94 1.42 17.25
C SER A 64 -15.26 1.55 15.89
N LEU A 65 -15.92 1.02 14.86
CA LEU A 65 -15.43 1.16 13.48
C LEU A 65 -15.37 2.63 13.03
N LEU A 66 -16.27 3.48 13.54
CA LEU A 66 -16.27 4.90 13.24
C LEU A 66 -15.05 5.59 13.84
N GLU A 67 -14.80 5.37 15.13
CA GLU A 67 -13.62 5.90 15.83
C GLU A 67 -12.32 5.44 15.18
N LEU A 68 -12.24 4.16 14.80
CA LEU A 68 -11.07 3.62 14.11
C LEU A 68 -10.83 4.33 12.78
N LYS A 69 -11.87 4.50 11.96
CA LYS A 69 -11.76 5.19 10.67
C LYS A 69 -11.34 6.65 10.85
N ASP A 70 -11.89 7.34 11.84
CA ASP A 70 -11.57 8.75 12.10
C ASP A 70 -10.16 8.91 12.66
N ALA A 71 -9.72 7.97 13.50
CA ALA A 71 -8.33 7.92 13.96
C ALA A 71 -7.35 7.69 12.82
N ILE A 72 -7.64 6.74 11.92
CA ILE A 72 -6.81 6.51 10.73
C ILE A 72 -6.73 7.79 9.87
N ARG A 73 -7.87 8.44 9.58
CA ARG A 73 -7.88 9.67 8.78
C ARG A 73 -7.05 10.78 9.41
N ARG A 74 -7.19 10.98 10.73
CA ARG A 74 -6.46 12.01 11.47
C ARG A 74 -4.95 11.77 11.43
N GLU A 75 -4.50 10.56 11.70
CA GLU A 75 -3.06 10.23 11.69
C GLU A 75 -2.49 10.21 10.26
N VAL A 76 -3.28 9.87 9.24
CA VAL A 76 -2.86 10.02 7.84
C VAL A 76 -2.69 11.50 7.48
N SER A 77 -3.63 12.36 7.89
CA SER A 77 -3.55 13.81 7.64
C SER A 77 -2.40 14.50 8.38
N SER A 78 -1.84 13.88 9.42
CA SER A 78 -0.69 14.40 10.16
C SER A 78 0.67 13.97 9.58
N ILE A 79 0.70 13.08 8.59
CA ILE A 79 1.94 12.66 7.92
C ILE A 79 2.44 13.82 7.06
N HIS A 80 3.59 14.37 7.45
CA HIS A 80 4.28 15.41 6.66
C HIS A 80 5.05 14.75 5.49
N PRO A 81 5.13 15.38 4.30
CA PRO A 81 5.88 14.85 3.17
C PRO A 81 7.33 14.47 3.48
N ASP A 82 7.98 15.16 4.42
CA ASP A 82 9.36 14.83 4.82
C ASP A 82 9.48 13.44 5.46
N MET A 83 8.42 12.94 6.11
CA MET A 83 8.39 11.60 6.70
C MET A 83 8.38 10.49 5.65
N LEU A 84 7.98 10.81 4.41
CA LEU A 84 7.93 9.86 3.30
C LEU A 84 9.31 9.67 2.64
N HIS A 85 10.22 10.63 2.81
CA HIS A 85 11.57 10.59 2.22
C HIS A 85 12.56 9.75 3.03
N SER A 86 12.29 9.49 4.32
CA SER A 86 13.13 8.64 5.18
C SER A 86 12.86 7.13 5.04
N GLY A 87 11.84 6.74 4.29
CA GLY A 87 11.37 5.35 4.17
C GLY A 87 11.83 4.61 2.91
N ILE A 88 12.68 5.22 2.09
CA ILE A 88 13.19 4.63 0.85
C ILE A 88 14.72 4.68 0.94
N ALA A 89 15.31 3.54 1.32
CA ALA A 89 16.75 3.29 1.16
C ALA A 89 17.00 2.62 -0.19
#